data_AF-A0A5K0XAS5-F1
#
_entry.id   AF-A0A5K0XAS5-F1
#
_cell.length_a   1.000
_cell.length_b   1.000
_cell.length_c   1.000
_cell.angle_alpha   90.00
_cell.angle_beta   90.00
_cell.angle_gamma   90.00
#
_symmetry.space_group_name_H-M   'P 1'
#
loop_
_entity.id
_entity.type
_entity.pdbx_description
1 polymer ?
#
loop_
_entity_poly.entity_id
_entity_poly.type
_entity_poly.pdbx_seq_one_letter_code
_entity_poly.pdbx_strand_id
1 'polypeptide(L)'
;KLLMREDGRQQVCIVGLQEFEVSDVQIVREYIEKGNAARSTGSTGANEESSRSHAILQLAVKRHGNESKGGKLVGKISFIDLAGSERGADTTDNDRQT
;
A
#
# COMPACT_ATOMS: atom_id res chain seq x y z
N LYS A 1 2.78 -12.68 2.84
CA LYS A 1 1.32 -12.45 3.03
C LYS A 1 1.10 -11.86 4.42
N LEU A 2 0.40 -10.73 4.53
CA LEU A 2 0.10 -10.09 5.81
C LEU A 2 -1.26 -10.57 6.34
N LEU A 3 -1.46 -10.54 7.66
CA LEU A 3 -2.70 -10.97 8.31
C LEU A 3 -3.39 -9.79 8.98
N MET A 4 -4.69 -9.64 8.74
CA MET A 4 -5.51 -8.67 9.45
C MET A 4 -6.04 -9.29 10.75
N ARG A 5 -5.87 -8.59 11.87
CA ARG A 5 -6.32 -8.99 13.22
C ARG A 5 -6.96 -7.79 13.93
N GLU A 6 -7.69 -8.04 14.99
CA GLU A 6 -8.22 -7.02 15.89
C GLU A 6 -7.49 -7.12 17.24
N ASP A 7 -7.12 -5.98 17.81
CA ASP A 7 -6.46 -5.92 19.12
C ASP A 7 -7.47 -5.84 20.29
N GLY A 8 -6.97 -5.87 21.54
CA GLY A 8 -7.82 -5.76 22.73
C GLY A 8 -8.54 -4.42 22.91
N ARG A 9 -8.34 -3.46 22.00
CA ARG A 9 -9.00 -2.15 21.96
C ARG A 9 -9.94 -2.02 20.76
N GLN A 10 -10.28 -3.14 20.12
CA GLN A 10 -11.14 -3.18 18.93
C GLN A 10 -10.55 -2.39 17.74
N GLN A 11 -9.23 -2.31 17.65
CA GLN A 11 -8.54 -1.69 16.52
C GLN A 11 -8.03 -2.76 15.57
N VAL A 12 -8.28 -2.57 14.27
CA VAL A 12 -7.76 -3.44 13.22
C VAL A 12 -6.27 -3.18 13.02
N CYS A 13 -5.49 -4.25 13.10
CA CYS A 13 -4.04 -4.26 13.00
C CYS A 13 -3.58 -5.23 11.90
N ILE A 14 -2.55 -4.85 11.15
CA ILE A 14 -1.93 -5.69 10.13
C ILE A 14 -0.66 -6.32 10.70
N VAL A 15 -0.72 -7.63 10.97
CA VAL A 15 0.40 -8.39 11.54
C VAL A 15 1.53 -8.49 10.52
N GLY A 16 2.73 -8.10 10.94
CA GLY A 16 3.94 -8.12 10.11
C GLY A 16 4.08 -6.91 9.19
N LEU A 17 3.19 -5.91 9.30
CA LEU A 17 3.39 -4.63 8.61
C LEU A 17 4.64 -3.95 9.15
N GLN A 18 5.54 -3.58 8.25
CA GLN A 18 6.77 -2.87 8.59
C GLN A 18 6.53 -1.37 8.54
N GLU A 19 7.11 -0.66 9.50
CA GLU A 19 7.15 0.79 9.53
C GLU A 19 8.60 1.25 9.53
N PHE A 20 8.86 2.34 8.82
CA PHE A 20 10.20 2.90 8.69
C PHE A 20 10.18 4.38 9.08
N GLU A 21 11.19 4.80 9.83
CA GLU A 21 11.35 6.20 10.19
C GLU A 21 11.82 6.99 8.97
N VAL A 22 11.24 8.17 8.77
CA VAL A 22 11.56 9.07 7.66
C VAL A 22 11.86 10.46 8.24
N SER A 23 13.05 10.98 7.95
CA SER A 23 13.50 12.30 8.44
C SER A 23 13.23 13.43 7.47
N ASP A 24 13.03 13.11 6.19
CA ASP A 24 12.85 14.09 5.11
C ASP A 24 12.04 13.51 3.94
N VAL A 25 11.72 14.38 2.99
CA VAL A 25 10.89 14.06 1.83
C VAL A 25 11.58 13.13 0.82
N GLN A 26 12.92 13.12 0.76
CA GLN A 26 13.64 12.25 -0.18
C GLN A 26 13.51 10.79 0.23
N ILE A 27 13.60 10.51 1.53
CA ILE A 27 13.37 9.16 2.07
C ILE A 27 11.93 8.69 1.80
N VAL A 28 10.95 9.57 1.97
CA VAL A 28 9.54 9.25 1.64
C VAL A 28 9.42 8.86 0.16
N ARG A 29 10.06 9.62 -0.74
CA ARG A 29 10.06 9.33 -2.17
C ARG A 29 10.71 7.98 -2.49
N GLU A 30 11.84 7.65 -1.86
CA GLU A 30 12.51 6.35 -2.04
C GLU A 30 11.58 5.19 -1.68
N TYR A 31 10.85 5.29 -0.55
CA TYR A 31 9.89 4.25 -0.17
C TYR A 31 8.70 4.15 -1.12
N ILE A 32 8.24 5.26 -1.71
CA ILE A 32 7.20 5.24 -2.75
C ILE A 32 7.72 4.50 -3.99
N GLU A 33 8.91 4.82 -4.47
CA GLU A 33 9.52 4.18 -5.64
C GLU A 33 9.73 2.68 -5.39
N LYS A 34 10.22 2.30 -4.20
CA LYS A 34 10.36 0.89 -3.78
C LYS A 34 9.01 0.18 -3.70
N GLY A 35 7.98 0.84 -3.17
CA GLY A 35 6.63 0.30 -3.09
C GLY A 35 6.01 0.07 -4.47
N ASN A 36 6.21 1.01 -5.39
CA ASN A 36 5.78 0.90 -6.78
C ASN A 36 6.49 -0.24 -7.52
N ALA A 37 7.80 -0.40 -7.32
CA ALA A 37 8.57 -1.50 -7.92
C ALA A 37 8.14 -2.89 -7.39
N ALA A 38 7.70 -2.97 -6.13
CA ALA A 38 7.18 -4.21 -5.53
C ALA A 38 5.70 -4.47 -5.87
N ARG A 39 4.97 -3.47 -6.36
CA ARG A 39 3.58 -3.60 -6.74
C ARG A 39 3.49 -4.58 -7.90
N SER A 40 2.68 -5.63 -7.75
CA SER A 40 2.48 -6.60 -8.82
C SER A 40 1.70 -5.96 -9.97
N THR A 41 2.41 -5.52 -11.00
CA THR A 41 1.87 -5.06 -12.27
C THR A 41 1.74 -6.26 -13.20
N GLY A 42 0.60 -6.96 -13.14
CA GLY A 42 0.31 -7.99 -14.15
C GLY A 42 -0.08 -7.30 -15.46
N SER A 43 0.77 -7.36 -16.48
CA SER A 43 0.38 -6.95 -17.82
C SER A 43 -0.64 -7.96 -18.38
N THR A 44 -1.82 -7.48 -18.76
CA THR A 44 -2.60 -8.13 -19.81
C THR A 44 -2.74 -7.14 -20.94
N GLY A 45 -2.73 -7.63 -22.18
CA GLY A 45 -2.63 -6.87 -23.43
C GLY A 45 -3.75 -5.86 -23.74
N ALA A 46 -4.36 -5.25 -22.73
CA ALA A 46 -5.31 -4.15 -22.85
C ALA A 46 -4.93 -2.92 -21.98
N ASN A 47 -4.11 -3.05 -20.91
CA ASN A 47 -3.79 -1.91 -20.03
C ASN A 47 -2.30 -1.88 -19.65
N GLU A 48 -1.67 -0.75 -19.96
CA GLU A 48 -0.33 -0.39 -19.53
C GLU A 48 -0.41 0.05 -18.05
N GLU A 49 0.16 -0.77 -17.18
CA GLU A 49 0.79 -0.39 -15.91
C GLU A 49 -0.03 -0.29 -14.59
N SER A 50 -1.36 -0.12 -14.51
CA SER A 50 -1.97 0.28 -13.21
C SER A 50 -3.02 -0.63 -12.53
N SER A 51 -3.68 -1.59 -13.18
CA SER A 51 -5.07 -1.89 -12.76
C SER A 51 -5.37 -3.17 -11.95
N ARG A 52 -4.40 -3.85 -11.33
CA ARG A 52 -4.66 -5.17 -10.68
C ARG A 52 -4.54 -5.25 -9.16
N SER A 53 -4.06 -4.21 -8.49
CA SER A 53 -3.94 -4.18 -7.04
C SER A 53 -4.20 -2.79 -6.48
N HIS A 54 -4.85 -2.71 -5.32
CA HIS A 54 -4.95 -1.47 -4.55
C HIS A 54 -3.63 -1.21 -3.83
N ALA A 55 -3.25 0.06 -3.68
CA ALA A 55 -2.09 0.45 -2.89
C ALA A 55 -2.49 1.37 -1.73
N ILE A 56 -1.78 1.22 -0.61
CA ILE A 56 -1.99 2.01 0.61
C ILE A 56 -0.64 2.56 1.05
N LEU A 57 -0.49 3.88 1.03
CA LEU A 57 0.63 4.57 1.67
C LEU A 57 0.13 5.20 2.97
N GLN A 58 0.76 4.85 4.09
CA GLN A 58 0.38 5.37 5.39
C GLN A 58 1.54 6.15 6.01
N LEU A 59 1.30 7.42 6.31
CA LEU A 59 2.22 8.27 7.07
C LEU A 59 1.70 8.40 8.49
N ALA A 60 2.52 7.99 9.46
CA ALA A 60 2.17 8.02 10.88
C ALA A 60 3.11 8.97 11.63
N VAL A 61 2.55 9.98 12.29
CA VAL A 61 3.29 10.87 13.17
C VAL A 61 3.23 10.29 14.58
N LYS A 62 4.39 9.90 15.12
CA LYS A 62 4.53 9.34 16.46
C LYS A 62 5.32 10.30 17.34
N ARG A 63 4.83 10.55 18.55
CA ARG A 63 5.57 11.32 19.56
C ARG A 63 6.65 10.43 20.15
N HIS A 64 7.90 10.85 20.05
CA HIS A 64 8.99 10.22 20.78
C HIS A 64 8.67 10.20 22.29
N GLY A 65 8.66 9.01 22.88
CA GLY A 65 8.50 8.80 24.31
C GLY A 65 9.51 7.79 24.80
N ASN A 66 9.66 7.68 26.12
CA ASN A 66 10.58 6.73 26.78
C ASN A 66 10.17 5.25 26.61
N GLU A 67 9.15 4.94 25.81
CA GLU A 67 8.70 3.57 25.61
C GLU A 67 9.56 2.88 24.55
N SER A 68 10.12 1.73 24.92
CA SER A 68 10.97 0.87 24.10
C SER A 68 10.26 0.23 22.89
N LYS A 69 9.03 0.64 22.57
CA LYS A 69 8.15 0.03 21.56
C LYS A 69 7.58 0.99 20.51
N GLY A 70 8.35 2.03 20.18
CA GLY A 70 7.95 3.01 19.18
C GLY A 70 6.97 4.04 19.76
N GLY A 71 7.16 5.30 19.39
CA GLY A 71 6.44 6.42 20.00
C GLY A 71 4.91 6.32 19.93
N LYS A 72 4.24 7.05 20.82
CA LYS A 72 2.77 7.12 20.85
C LYS A 72 2.26 7.76 19.55
N LEU A 73 1.35 7.10 18.83
CA LEU A 73 0.70 7.64 17.64
C LEU A 73 -0.04 8.94 17.98
N VAL A 74 0.27 10.01 17.25
CA VAL A 74 -0.36 11.33 17.37
C VAL A 74 -1.37 11.54 16.26
N GLY A 75 -0.99 11.18 15.04
CA GLY A 75 -1.81 11.37 13.85
C GLY A 75 -1.39 10.43 12.73
N LYS A 76 -2.31 10.17 11.81
CA LYS A 76 -2.11 9.24 10.72
C LYS A 76 -2.82 9.75 9.47
N ILE A 77 -2.11 9.75 8.34
CA ILE A 77 -2.66 10.08 7.03
C ILE A 77 -2.49 8.83 6.16
N SER A 78 -3.56 8.48 5.44
CA SER A 78 -3.57 7.33 4.53
C SER A 78 -3.93 7.81 3.13
N PHE A 79 -3.06 7.52 2.17
CA PHE A 79 -3.31 7.69 0.75
C PHE A 79 -3.66 6.33 0.17
N ILE A 80 -4.82 6.25 -0.47
CA ILE A 80 -5.36 5.01 -1.02
C ILE A 80 -5.46 5.18 -2.52
N ASP A 81 -4.69 4.38 -3.25
CA ASP A 81 -4.80 4.26 -4.70
C ASP A 81 -5.62 3.01 -5.01
N LEU A 82 -6.82 3.21 -5.55
CA LEU A 82 -7.74 2.13 -5.81
C LEU A 82 -7.56 1.61 -7.24
N ALA A 83 -7.46 0.29 -7.39
CA ALA A 83 -7.46 -0.36 -8.69
C ALA A 83 -8.72 0.02 -9.50
N GLY A 84 -8.57 -0.01 -10.82
CA GLY A 84 -9.66 0.21 -11.76
C GLY A 84 -10.81 -0.79 -11.55
N SER A 85 -12.00 -0.37 -11.96
CA SER A 85 -13.24 -1.15 -11.84
C SER A 85 -13.61 -1.85 -13.15
N GLU A 86 -12.67 -1.99 -14.08
CA GLU A 86 -12.94 -2.54 -15.41
C GLU A 86 -13.54 -3.94 -15.33
N ARG A 87 -14.54 -4.20 -16.18
CA ARG A 87 -15.20 -5.49 -16.23
C ARG A 87 -14.42 -6.39 -17.17
N GLY A 88 -14.27 -7.66 -16.82
CA GLY A 88 -13.58 -8.63 -17.68
C GLY A 88 -14.17 -8.75 -19.09
N ALA A 89 -15.45 -8.41 -19.29
CA ALA A 89 -16.09 -8.33 -20.60
C ALA A 89 -15.51 -7.24 -21.52
N ASP A 90 -14.91 -6.19 -20.95
CA ASP A 90 -14.23 -5.13 -21.73
C ASP A 90 -12.82 -5.57 -22.18
N THR A 91 -12.33 -6.72 -21.69
CA THR A 91 -10.98 -7.24 -21.97
C THR A 91 -10.95 -8.45 -22.91
N THR A 92 -12.11 -8.94 -23.38
CA THR A 92 -12.21 -10.20 -24.15
C THR A 92 -12.02 -10.08 -25.67
N ASP A 93 -11.86 -8.89 -26.25
CA ASP A 93 -11.75 -8.75 -27.71
C ASP A 93 -10.31 -8.86 -28.28
N ASN A 94 -9.27 -8.98 -27.44
CA ASN A 94 -7.89 -9.03 -27.93
C ASN A 94 -7.29 -10.45 -28.06
N ASP A 95 -8.01 -11.51 -27.69
CA ASP A 95 -7.45 -12.88 -27.64
C ASP A 95 -7.69 -13.72 -28.91
N ARG A 96 -8.13 -13.09 -30.01
CA ARG A 96 -8.47 -13.80 -31.26
C ARG A 96 -7.60 -13.50 -32.48
N GLN A 97 -6.49 -12.77 -32.31
CA GLN A 97 -5.62 -12.44 -33.44
C GLN A 97 -4.13 -12.61 -33.12
N THR A 98 -3.73 -13.86 -32.87
CA THR A 98 -2.35 -14.34 -33.10
C THR A 98 -2.39 -15.75 -33.66
#